data_AF-V5H3R0-F1
#
_entry.id   AF-V5H3R0-F1
#
_cell.length_a   1.000
_cell.length_b   1.000
_cell.length_c   1.000
_cell.angle_alpha   90.00
_cell.angle_beta   90.00
_cell.angle_gamma   90.00
#
_symmetry.space_group_name_H-M   'P 1'
#
loop_
_entity.id
_entity.type
_entity.pdbx_description
1 polymer ?
#
loop_
_entity_poly.entity_id
_entity_poly.type
_entity_poly.pdbx_seq_one_letter_code
_entity_poly.pdbx_strand_id
1 'polypeptide(L)'
;MAAMPFESSLVVLTMTGAPICGKMFDHGISKFTWYGDPEGSFLQVSGMRVTYNFSFPRANAGTDTLQIVVCKTVVFLSTKLVLAQRYLQICNHKLTLPMVDDGFHVRR
;
A
#
# COMPACT_ATOMS: atom_id res chain seq x y z
N MET A 1 0.61 -6.19 27.01
CA MET A 1 -0.07 -6.42 25.72
C MET A 1 0.96 -6.18 24.63
N ALA A 2 1.35 -7.21 23.87
CA ALA A 2 2.32 -7.04 22.80
C ALA A 2 1.60 -6.50 21.56
N ALA A 3 2.03 -5.34 21.06
CA ALA A 3 1.44 -4.70 19.88
C ALA A 3 1.62 -5.53 18.59
N MET A 4 2.63 -6.42 18.57
CA MET A 4 2.83 -7.41 17.52
C MET A 4 3.08 -8.77 18.17
N PRO A 5 2.04 -9.57 18.43
CA PRO A 5 2.16 -10.86 19.10
C PRO A 5 2.65 -11.98 18.17
N PHE A 6 2.65 -11.75 16.86
CA PHE A 6 3.15 -12.69 15.85
C PHE A 6 4.53 -12.24 15.38
N GLU A 7 5.44 -13.20 15.15
CA GLU A 7 6.76 -12.95 14.57
C GLU A 7 6.59 -12.34 13.17
N SER A 8 6.73 -11.02 13.08
CA SER A 8 6.53 -10.24 11.87
C SER A 8 7.88 -9.88 11.27
N SER A 9 8.27 -10.57 10.21
CA SER A 9 9.42 -10.16 9.41
C SER A 9 9.01 -9.08 8.41
N LEU A 10 9.82 -8.02 8.31
CA LEU A 10 9.68 -6.99 7.29
C LEU A 10 10.47 -7.40 6.05
N VAL A 11 9.86 -7.23 4.89
CA VAL A 11 10.45 -7.61 3.61
C VAL A 11 10.42 -6.43 2.65
N VAL A 12 11.45 -6.40 1.80
CA VAL A 12 11.63 -5.36 0.79
C VAL A 12 11.16 -5.89 -0.57
N LEU A 13 10.17 -5.23 -1.14
CA LEU A 13 9.59 -5.55 -2.44
C LEU A 13 9.91 -4.45 -3.44
N THR A 14 10.26 -4.85 -4.66
CA THR A 14 10.40 -3.89 -5.77
C THR A 14 9.19 -4.02 -6.66
N MET A 15 8.33 -3.00 -6.72
CA MET A 15 7.06 -3.05 -7.47
C MET A 15 6.75 -1.80 -8.30
N THR A 16 6.05 -1.99 -9.41
CA THR A 16 5.61 -0.89 -10.27
C THR A 16 4.47 -0.10 -9.63
N GLY A 17 4.26 1.14 -10.05
CA GLY A 17 3.21 1.98 -9.49
C GLY A 17 1.77 1.44 -9.71
N ALA A 18 1.52 0.74 -10.81
CA ALA A 18 0.20 0.18 -11.10
C ALA A 18 -0.34 -0.80 -10.04
N PRO A 19 0.38 -1.86 -9.63
CA PRO A 19 -0.08 -2.76 -8.57
C PRO A 19 -0.15 -2.09 -7.19
N ILE A 20 0.72 -1.11 -6.91
CA ILE A 20 0.64 -0.31 -5.67
C ILE A 20 -0.72 0.39 -5.61
N CYS A 21 -1.09 1.14 -6.65
CA CYS A 21 -2.34 1.90 -6.65
C CYS A 21 -3.58 0.99 -6.66
N GLY A 22 -3.64 0.04 -7.60
CA GLY A 22 -4.87 -0.71 -7.89
C GLY A 22 -5.07 -2.02 -7.11
N LYS A 23 -4.02 -2.63 -6.55
CA LYS A 23 -4.17 -3.88 -5.78
C LYS A 23 -3.97 -3.68 -4.29
N MET A 24 -3.05 -2.81 -3.86
CA MET A 24 -2.81 -2.63 -2.43
C MET A 24 -3.84 -1.71 -1.79
N PHE A 25 -3.95 -0.49 -2.32
CA PHE A 25 -4.78 0.53 -1.69
C PHE A 25 -6.27 0.31 -1.96
N ASP A 26 -6.64 -0.04 -3.20
CA ASP A 26 -8.03 -0.40 -3.51
C ASP A 26 -8.49 -1.64 -2.72
N HIS A 27 -7.64 -2.66 -2.55
CA HIS A 27 -8.00 -3.81 -1.71
C HIS A 27 -8.14 -3.40 -0.22
N GLY A 28 -7.25 -2.54 0.27
CA GLY A 28 -7.31 -2.03 1.63
C GLY A 28 -8.60 -1.27 1.96
N ILE A 29 -9.22 -0.63 0.96
CA ILE A 29 -10.51 0.07 1.14
C ILE A 29 -11.74 -0.72 0.66
N SER A 30 -11.55 -1.78 -0.13
CA SER A 30 -12.66 -2.57 -0.72
C SER A 30 -13.66 -3.09 0.31
N LYS A 31 -13.22 -3.30 1.55
CA LYS A 31 -14.04 -3.79 2.66
C LYS A 31 -14.08 -2.83 3.85
N PHE A 32 -13.66 -1.58 3.65
CA PHE A 32 -13.65 -0.57 4.69
C PHE A 32 -15.08 -0.25 5.16
N THR A 33 -15.23 -0.05 6.46
CA THR A 33 -16.49 0.24 7.15
C THR A 33 -16.25 1.38 8.14
N TRP A 34 -17.08 2.43 8.13
CA TRP A 34 -16.93 3.53 9.11
C TRP A 34 -17.08 3.10 10.57
N TYR A 35 -17.78 1.99 10.83
CA TYR A 35 -18.07 1.50 12.16
C TYR A 35 -17.53 0.08 12.32
N GLY A 36 -16.38 -0.01 12.99
CA GLY A 36 -15.77 -1.27 13.37
C GLY A 36 -15.31 -2.08 12.17
N ASP A 37 -14.18 -1.69 11.56
CA ASP A 37 -13.49 -2.49 10.55
C ASP A 37 -13.03 -3.83 11.15
N PRO A 38 -13.74 -4.95 10.90
CA PRO A 38 -13.42 -6.20 11.56
C PRO A 38 -12.23 -6.92 10.90
N GLU A 39 -11.87 -6.52 9.67
CA GLU A 39 -10.84 -7.17 8.87
C GLU A 39 -9.44 -6.54 8.99
N GLY A 40 -9.34 -5.26 9.41
CA GLY A 40 -8.04 -4.60 9.56
C GLY A 40 -7.25 -4.45 8.24
N SER A 41 -7.92 -4.51 7.08
CA SER A 41 -7.30 -4.45 5.76
C SER A 41 -6.77 -3.06 5.38
N PHE A 42 -7.15 -2.02 6.14
CA PHE A 42 -6.71 -0.65 5.88
C PHE A 42 -5.21 -0.51 6.13
N LEU A 43 -4.49 -0.09 5.08
CA LEU A 43 -3.03 -0.03 5.11
C LEU A 43 -2.53 1.21 5.85
N GLN A 44 -1.79 0.99 6.93
CA GLN A 44 -0.92 2.02 7.50
C GLN A 44 0.31 2.22 6.61
N VAL A 45 0.61 3.47 6.30
CA VAL A 45 1.71 3.85 5.42
C VAL A 45 2.59 4.91 6.05
N SER A 46 3.86 4.94 5.61
CA SER A 46 4.81 5.99 5.91
C SER A 46 5.44 6.48 4.62
N GLY A 47 5.69 7.79 4.51
CA GLY A 47 6.23 8.39 3.29
C GLY A 47 5.28 8.32 2.09
N MET A 48 3.99 8.07 2.31
CA MET A 48 2.97 8.04 1.26
C MET A 48 1.75 8.82 1.72
N ARG A 49 1.11 9.53 0.80
CA ARG A 49 -0.16 10.21 1.01
C ARG A 49 -1.17 9.64 0.02
N VAL A 50 -2.22 9.03 0.56
CA VAL A 50 -3.28 8.40 -0.23
C VAL A 50 -4.59 9.12 0.05
N THR A 51 -5.31 9.49 -1.00
CA THR A 51 -6.64 10.10 -0.92
C THR A 51 -7.62 9.13 -1.53
N TYR A 52 -8.67 8.81 -0.78
CA TYR A 52 -9.74 7.92 -1.22
C TYR A 52 -11.01 8.71 -1.47
N ASN A 53 -11.75 8.30 -2.50
CA ASN A 53 -13.08 8.84 -2.77
C ASN A 53 -14.16 7.86 -2.34
N PHE A 54 -14.82 8.17 -1.23
CA PHE A 54 -15.95 7.39 -0.72
C PHE A 54 -17.31 7.85 -1.27
N SER A 55 -17.33 8.76 -2.25
CA SER A 55 -18.59 9.20 -2.88
C SER A 55 -19.18 8.15 -3.82
N PHE A 56 -18.38 7.16 -4.23
CA PHE A 56 -18.81 6.05 -5.09
C PHE A 56 -19.26 4.84 -4.25
N PRO A 57 -20.22 4.03 -4.73
CA PRO A 57 -20.67 2.84 -4.01
C PRO A 57 -19.50 1.89 -3.72
N ARG A 58 -19.59 1.16 -2.60
CA ARG A 58 -18.53 0.36 -1.96
C ARG A 58 -17.68 -0.54 -2.88
N ALA A 59 -18.24 -0.98 -4.02
CA ALA A 59 -17.54 -1.77 -5.03
C ALA A 59 -16.58 -0.96 -5.93
N ASN A 60 -16.72 0.36 -5.96
CA ASN A 60 -15.99 1.31 -6.80
C ASN A 60 -15.36 2.46 -5.98
N ALA A 61 -15.34 2.36 -4.65
CA ALA A 61 -14.52 3.25 -3.84
C ALA A 61 -13.06 3.01 -4.25
N GLY A 62 -12.51 3.96 -5.00
CA GLY A 62 -11.19 3.85 -5.62
C GLY A 62 -10.20 4.81 -4.98
N THR A 63 -8.93 4.49 -5.14
CA THR A 63 -7.83 5.39 -4.81
C THR A 63 -7.82 6.56 -5.80
N ASP A 64 -8.12 7.77 -5.31
CA ASP A 64 -8.31 8.97 -6.14
C ASP A 64 -6.96 9.60 -6.48
N THR A 65 -6.11 9.77 -5.47
CA THR A 65 -4.73 10.21 -5.67
C THR A 65 -3.78 9.50 -4.72
N LEU A 66 -2.63 9.10 -5.25
CA LEU A 66 -1.56 8.48 -4.50
C LEU A 66 -0.26 9.26 -4.73
N GLN A 67 0.30 9.78 -3.65
CA GLN A 67 1.57 10.49 -3.66
C GLN A 67 2.59 9.75 -2.81
N ILE A 68 3.82 9.70 -3.31
CA ILE A 68 4.97 9.12 -2.61
C ILE A 68 5.96 10.23 -2.31
N VAL A 69 6.51 10.19 -1.10
CA VAL A 69 7.63 11.02 -0.70
C VAL A 69 8.89 10.47 -1.37
N VAL A 70 9.44 11.26 -2.28
CA VAL A 70 10.70 10.95 -2.96
C VAL A 70 11.80 11.79 -2.32
N CYS A 71 12.92 11.13 -2.01
CA CYS A 71 14.13 11.84 -1.63
C CYS A 71 14.81 12.35 -2.91
N LYS A 72 14.87 13.67 -3.06
CA LYS A 72 15.67 14.30 -4.12
C LYS A 72 16.85 15.01 -3.45
N THR A 73 18.01 14.37 -3.55
CA THR A 73 19.25 14.81 -2.90
C THR A 73 19.11 14.83 -1.37
N VAL A 74 18.75 15.97 -0.76
CA VAL A 74 18.60 16.15 0.70
C VAL A 74 17.15 16.55 1.07
N VAL A 75 16.31 16.85 0.09
CA VAL A 75 14.95 17.33 0.32
C VAL A 75 13.93 16.23 0.01
N PHE A 76 13.02 16.01 0.94
CA PHE A 76 11.89 15.10 0.79
C PHE A 76 10.68 15.85 0.21
N LEU A 77 10.22 15.43 -0.96
CA LEU A 77 9.09 16.05 -1.67
C LEU A 77 8.02 15.00 -1.95
N SER A 78 6.75 15.36 -1.72
CA SER A 78 5.61 14.53 -2.13
C SER A 78 5.37 14.70 -3.62
N THR A 79 5.38 13.60 -4.37
CA THR A 79 5.15 13.58 -5.82
C THR A 79 4.09 12.56 -6.17
N LYS A 80 3.33 12.80 -7.26
CA LYS A 80 2.35 11.81 -7.74
C LYS A 80 3.06 10.53 -8.15
N LEU A 81 2.50 9.39 -7.75
CA LEU A 81 2.98 8.08 -8.14
C LEU A 81 2.88 7.90 -9.66
N VAL A 82 3.95 7.37 -10.27
CA VAL A 82 4.02 7.10 -11.71
C VAL A 82 3.87 5.60 -11.94
N LEU A 83 2.82 5.20 -12.67
CA LEU A 83 2.43 3.78 -12.81
C LEU A 83 3.52 2.88 -13.42
N ALA A 84 4.31 3.41 -14.36
CA ALA A 84 5.38 2.68 -15.04
C ALA A 84 6.70 2.64 -14.25
N GLN A 85 6.87 3.45 -13.21
CA GLN A 85 8.09 3.47 -12.41
C GLN A 85 8.08 2.33 -11.37
N ARG A 86 9.26 1.79 -11.10
CA ARG A 86 9.49 0.81 -10.03
C ARG A 86 9.86 1.52 -8.72
N TYR A 87 9.19 1.15 -7.64
CA TYR A 87 9.40 1.65 -6.29
C TYR A 87 9.79 0.51 -5.36
N LEU A 88 10.64 0.83 -4.39
CA LEU A 88 10.98 -0.07 -3.30
C LEU A 88 9.97 0.14 -2.18
N GLN A 89 9.33 -0.93 -1.72
CA GLN A 89 8.31 -0.89 -0.67
C GLN A 89 8.66 -1.89 0.42
N ILE A 90 8.57 -1.43 1.67
CA ILE A 90 8.79 -2.25 2.85
C ILE A 90 7.43 -2.60 3.43
N CYS A 91 7.14 -3.88 3.62
CA CYS A 91 5.90 -4.32 4.24
C CYS A 91 6.11 -5.60 5.05
N ASN A 92 5.08 -5.99 5.81
CA ASN A 92 5.10 -7.23 6.57
C ASN A 92 5.07 -8.44 5.61
N HIS A 93 5.81 -9.51 5.93
CA HIS A 93 5.88 -10.70 5.09
C HIS A 93 4.51 -11.32 4.80
N LYS A 94 3.55 -11.27 5.72
CA LYS A 94 2.19 -11.77 5.44
C LYS A 94 1.48 -11.04 4.28
N LEU A 95 1.83 -9.79 3.99
CA LEU A 95 1.29 -9.03 2.87
C LEU A 95 1.95 -9.41 1.52
N THR A 96 3.07 -10.14 1.53
CA THR A 96 3.71 -10.61 0.29
C THR A 96 2.99 -11.76 -0.40
N LEU A 97 2.32 -12.61 0.38
CA LEU A 97 1.67 -13.81 -0.15
C LEU A 97 0.61 -13.51 -1.23
N PRO A 98 -0.32 -12.54 -1.06
CA PRO A 98 -1.26 -12.16 -2.13
C PRO A 98 -0.63 -11.34 -3.27
N MET A 99 0.68 -11.02 -3.21
CA MET A 99 1.36 -10.15 -4.17
C MET A 99 2.39 -10.88 -5.04
N VAL A 100 2.80 -12.12 -4.71
CA VAL A 100 3.87 -12.84 -5.42
C VAL A 100 3.35 -13.61 -6.66
N ASP A 101 2.06 -13.90 -6.76
CA ASP A 101 1.44 -14.64 -7.88
C ASP A 101 1.61 -13.96 -9.27
N ASP A 102 2.08 -12.70 -9.33
CA ASP A 102 2.25 -11.92 -10.57
C ASP A 102 3.74 -11.69 -10.98
N GLY A 103 4.70 -12.46 -10.46
CA GLY A 103 6.10 -12.40 -10.92
C GLY A 103 7.03 -11.45 -10.15
N PHE A 104 6.74 -11.20 -8.86
CA PHE A 104 7.55 -10.35 -8.00
C PHE A 104 8.78 -11.06 -7.43
N HIS A 105 9.97 -10.48 -7.65
CA HIS A 105 11.22 -10.94 -7.05
C HIS A 105 11.41 -10.31 -5.67
N VAL A 106 11.23 -11.11 -4.62
CA VAL A 106 11.61 -10.73 -3.25
C VAL A 106 13.12 -10.69 -3.16
N ARG A 107 13.69 -9.53 -2.83
CA ARG A 107 15.12 -9.47 -2.48
C ARG A 107 15.24 -9.83 -1.00
N ARG A 108 15.76 -11.03 -0.73
CA ARG A 108 16.21 -11.44 0.60
C ARG A 108 17.48 -10.69 0.98
#